data_AF-A0A4Q3T975-F1
#
_entry.id   AF-A0A4Q3T975-F1
#
_cell.length_a   1.000
_cell.length_b   1.000
_cell.length_c   1.000
_cell.angle_alpha   90.00
_cell.angle_beta   90.00
_cell.angle_gamma   90.00
#
_symmetry.space_group_name_H-M   'P 1'
#
loop_
_entity.id
_entity.type
_entity.pdbx_description
1 polymer ?
#
loop_
_entity_poly.entity_id
_entity_poly.type
_entity_poly.pdbx_seq_one_letter_code
_entity_poly.pdbx_strand_id
1 'polypeptide(L)'
;MASLALSGCGTLDRPMGPLRIAPDQIVPAQDPRIGANDTVKLQALVAEVAGRISRSERGQRILALSGGGANGAYGAGVLVGWTERGDRPTFDIVTGVSTGALAAPFAFLGADWDDELRQAYTGGGADGLLSA
;
A
#
# COMPACT_ATOMS: atom_id res chain seq x y z
N MET A 1 -36.23 1.14 -15.06
CA MET A 1 -34.89 1.64 -15.45
C MET A 1 -33.99 1.51 -14.24
N ALA A 2 -33.01 0.62 -14.28
CA ALA A 2 -32.04 0.45 -13.20
C ALA A 2 -30.89 1.42 -13.42
N SER A 3 -30.69 2.36 -12.49
CA SER A 3 -29.60 3.32 -12.52
C SER A 3 -28.34 2.67 -11.95
N LEU A 4 -27.26 2.55 -12.74
CA LEU A 4 -25.94 2.22 -12.22
C LEU A 4 -25.29 3.51 -11.69
N ALA A 5 -25.05 3.56 -10.37
CA ALA A 5 -24.22 4.59 -9.77
C ALA A 5 -22.75 4.14 -9.80
N LEU A 6 -21.90 4.87 -10.51
CA LEU A 6 -20.44 4.73 -10.37
C LEU A 6 -19.99 5.55 -9.16
N SER A 7 -19.52 4.89 -8.11
CA SER A 7 -18.73 5.53 -7.05
C SER A 7 -17.25 5.26 -7.33
N GLY A 8 -16.47 6.32 -7.55
CA GLY A 8 -15.01 6.26 -7.65
C GLY A 8 -14.37 6.68 -6.33
N CYS A 9 -13.11 6.29 -6.11
CA CYS A 9 -12.32 6.83 -5.00
C CYS A 9 -12.14 8.35 -5.20
N GLY A 10 -12.59 9.14 -4.23
CA GLY A 10 -12.41 10.59 -4.24
C GLY A 10 -11.00 10.99 -3.80
N THR A 11 -10.38 11.91 -4.53
CA THR A 11 -9.17 12.60 -4.06
C THR A 11 -9.62 13.76 -3.17
N LEU A 12 -9.34 13.69 -1.87
CA LEU A 12 -9.54 14.83 -0.97
C LEU A 12 -8.53 15.93 -1.30
N ASP A 13 -8.96 17.19 -1.19
CA ASP A 13 -8.04 18.33 -1.29
C ASP A 13 -6.96 18.18 -0.22
N ARG A 14 -5.69 18.13 -0.66
CA ARG A 14 -4.56 18.03 0.26
C ARG A 14 -4.32 19.42 0.85
N PRO A 15 -4.52 19.64 2.16
CA PRO A 15 -4.20 20.93 2.75
C PRO A 15 -2.70 21.22 2.57
N MET A 16 -2.39 22.43 2.14
CA MET A 16 -1.03 22.95 2.09
C MET A 16 -0.54 23.20 3.52
N GLY A 17 -0.18 22.12 4.24
CA GLY A 17 0.54 22.21 5.51
C GLY A 17 2.02 22.54 5.28
N PRO A 18 2.73 23.07 6.29
CA PRO A 18 4.17 23.26 6.19
C PRO A 18 4.81 21.90 5.88
N LEU A 19 5.51 21.81 4.75
CA LEU A 19 6.38 20.68 4.45
C LEU A 19 7.36 20.55 5.62
N ARG A 20 7.29 19.44 6.36
CA ARG A 20 8.36 19.07 7.29
C ARG A 20 9.56 18.66 6.45
N ILE A 21 10.36 19.65 6.08
CA ILE A 21 11.66 19.43 5.46
C ILE A 21 12.55 18.90 6.58
N ALA A 22 13.00 17.66 6.42
CA ALA A 22 13.98 17.06 7.32
C ALA A 22 15.26 17.94 7.28
N PRO A 23 15.97 18.14 8.40
CA PRO A 23 17.05 19.13 8.53
C PRO A 23 18.28 18.83 7.63
N ASP A 24 18.28 17.69 6.97
CA ASP A 24 19.24 17.22 5.99
C ASP A 24 19.07 17.87 4.60
N GLN A 25 20.18 17.89 3.87
CA GLN A 25 20.31 18.51 2.56
C GLN A 25 19.35 17.84 1.57
N ILE A 26 18.34 18.59 1.08
CA ILE A 26 17.43 18.11 0.04
C ILE A 26 18.24 17.82 -1.23
N VAL A 27 18.39 16.54 -1.55
CA VAL A 27 19.00 16.11 -2.81
C VAL A 27 17.95 16.25 -3.92
N PRO A 28 18.24 16.97 -5.02
CA PRO A 28 17.35 17.00 -6.18
C PRO A 28 17.20 15.57 -6.74
N ALA A 29 16.04 14.97 -6.55
CA ALA A 29 15.70 13.69 -7.15
C ALA A 29 15.06 13.92 -8.53
N GLN A 30 15.26 12.98 -9.45
CA GLN A 30 14.42 12.93 -10.66
C GLN A 30 12.96 12.79 -10.24
N ASP A 31 12.05 13.47 -10.94
CA ASP A 31 10.62 13.43 -10.62
C ASP A 31 10.09 11.98 -10.63
N PRO A 32 9.77 11.41 -9.45
CA PRO A 32 9.39 10.01 -9.34
C PRO A 32 7.95 9.76 -9.80
N ARG A 33 7.19 10.81 -10.13
CA ARG A 33 5.80 10.69 -10.54
C ARG A 33 5.73 10.04 -11.92
N ILE A 34 4.88 9.01 -12.01
CA ILE A 34 4.51 8.34 -13.25
C ILE A 34 3.03 8.62 -13.48
N GLY A 35 2.73 9.51 -14.42
CA GLY A 35 1.35 9.78 -14.81
C GLY A 35 0.78 8.65 -15.65
N ALA A 36 -0.53 8.43 -15.59
CA ALA A 36 -1.21 7.42 -16.41
C ALA A 36 -1.04 7.66 -17.94
N ASN A 37 -0.75 8.91 -18.33
CA ASN A 37 -0.53 9.30 -19.72
C ASN A 37 0.96 9.29 -20.13
N ASP A 38 1.89 9.01 -19.20
CA ASP A 38 3.32 8.96 -19.47
C ASP A 38 3.73 7.55 -19.91
N THR A 39 3.46 7.24 -21.18
CA THR A 39 3.69 5.91 -21.75
C THR A 39 5.16 5.47 -21.63
N VAL A 40 6.10 6.40 -21.69
CA VAL A 40 7.54 6.09 -21.60
C VAL A 40 7.90 5.64 -20.19
N LYS A 41 7.52 6.41 -19.17
CA LYS A 41 7.78 6.01 -17.77
C LYS A 41 7.00 4.76 -17.38
N LEU A 42 5.77 4.59 -17.87
CA LEU A 42 4.99 3.37 -17.64
C LEU A 42 5.66 2.14 -18.25
N GLN A 43 6.15 2.22 -19.49
CA GLN A 43 6.87 1.11 -20.13
C GLN A 43 8.16 0.77 -19.37
N ALA A 44 8.91 1.79 -18.93
CA ALA A 44 10.11 1.58 -18.12
C ALA A 44 9.79 0.88 -16.79
N LEU A 45 8.74 1.34 -16.09
CA LEU A 45 8.28 0.72 -14.84
C LEU A 45 7.87 -0.74 -15.06
N VAL A 46 7.07 -1.01 -16.10
CA VAL A 46 6.60 -2.37 -16.41
C VAL A 46 7.78 -3.28 -16.73
N ALA A 47 8.75 -2.84 -17.53
CA ALA A 47 9.94 -3.61 -17.85
C ALA A 47 10.78 -3.91 -16.60
N GLU A 48 10.96 -2.93 -15.72
CA GLU A 48 11.70 -3.10 -14.48
C GLU A 48 11.01 -4.07 -13.52
N VAL A 49 9.70 -3.90 -13.30
CA VAL A 49 8.90 -4.77 -12.44
C VAL A 49 8.90 -6.20 -13.00
N ALA A 50 8.67 -6.38 -14.30
CA ALA A 50 8.72 -7.69 -14.96
C ALA A 50 10.10 -8.35 -14.78
N GLY A 51 11.19 -7.60 -14.91
CA GLY A 51 12.55 -8.10 -14.72
C GLY A 51 12.88 -8.47 -13.26
N ARG A 52 12.30 -7.80 -12.27
CA ARG A 52 12.44 -8.17 -10.85
C ARG A 52 11.67 -9.45 -10.56
N ILE A 53 10.45 -9.54 -11.07
CA ILE A 53 9.55 -10.68 -10.84
C ILE A 53 10.08 -11.95 -11.53
N SER A 54 10.60 -11.85 -12.76
CA SER A 54 11.11 -13.01 -13.51
C SER A 54 12.38 -13.63 -12.93
N ARG A 55 13.10 -12.90 -12.06
CA ARG A 55 14.29 -13.38 -11.34
C ARG A 55 13.97 -14.09 -10.02
N SER A 56 12.70 -14.24 -9.66
CA SER A 56 12.31 -14.93 -8.44
C SER A 56 12.35 -16.45 -8.63
N GLU A 57 13.43 -17.09 -8.17
CA GLU A 57 13.63 -18.55 -8.15
C GLU A 57 12.56 -19.29 -7.31
N ARG A 58 11.85 -18.58 -6.41
CA ARG A 58 10.86 -19.15 -5.48
C ARG A 58 9.42 -19.10 -6.01
N GLY A 59 9.22 -18.69 -7.26
CA GLY A 59 7.90 -18.41 -7.82
C GLY A 59 7.34 -17.06 -7.33
N GLN A 60 6.47 -16.47 -8.15
CA GLN A 60 5.91 -15.14 -7.89
C GLN A 60 4.88 -15.20 -6.77
N ARG A 61 5.06 -14.39 -5.72
CA ARG A 61 4.14 -14.32 -4.59
C ARG A 61 3.49 -12.95 -4.56
N ILE A 62 2.21 -12.91 -4.90
CA ILE A 62 1.40 -11.70 -4.98
C ILE A 62 0.35 -11.73 -3.87
N LEU A 63 0.25 -10.65 -3.09
CA LEU A 63 -0.79 -10.44 -2.10
C LEU A 63 -1.72 -9.32 -2.54
N ALA A 64 -3.02 -9.60 -2.62
CA ALA A 64 -4.05 -8.61 -2.91
C ALA A 64 -4.92 -8.39 -1.67
N LEU A 65 -4.93 -7.17 -1.16
CA LEU A 65 -5.67 -6.77 0.04
C LEU A 65 -6.92 -5.99 -0.33
N SER A 66 -8.09 -6.57 -0.07
CA SER A 66 -9.35 -5.86 -0.25
C SER A 66 -9.51 -4.71 0.74
N GLY A 67 -10.47 -3.82 0.47
CA GLY A 67 -10.98 -2.90 1.48
C GLY A 67 -11.72 -3.66 2.59
N GLY A 68 -12.10 -2.94 3.64
CA GLY A 68 -12.83 -3.51 4.78
C GLY A 68 -13.52 -2.48 5.68
N GLY A 69 -13.42 -1.19 5.38
CA GLY A 69 -13.95 -0.11 6.22
C GLY A 69 -13.43 -0.21 7.64
N ALA A 70 -14.35 -0.11 8.60
CA ALA A 70 -14.06 -0.26 10.04
C ALA A 70 -13.49 -1.64 10.43
N ASN A 71 -13.61 -2.67 9.58
CA ASN A 71 -13.08 -4.02 9.85
C ASN A 71 -11.61 -4.20 9.40
N GLY A 72 -10.89 -3.12 9.06
CA GLY A 72 -9.49 -3.19 8.66
C GLY A 72 -8.58 -3.93 9.65
N ALA A 73 -8.89 -3.82 10.95
CA ALA A 73 -8.16 -4.51 12.01
C ALA A 73 -8.17 -6.04 11.88
N TYR A 74 -9.23 -6.63 11.29
CA TYR A 74 -9.25 -8.07 11.01
C TYR A 74 -8.16 -8.45 10.00
N GLY A 75 -8.04 -7.69 8.90
CA GLY A 75 -7.01 -7.92 7.88
C GLY A 75 -5.60 -7.77 8.43
N ALA A 76 -5.37 -6.75 9.27
CA ALA A 76 -4.11 -6.58 9.99
C ALA A 76 -3.82 -7.78 10.91
N GLY A 77 -4.81 -8.23 11.69
CA GLY A 77 -4.69 -9.41 12.56
C GLY A 77 -4.38 -10.70 11.80
N VAL A 78 -4.95 -10.90 10.61
CA VAL A 78 -4.62 -12.06 9.75
C VAL A 78 -3.15 -12.01 9.33
N LEU A 79 -2.62 -10.85 8.96
CA LEU A 79 -1.23 -10.71 8.53
C LEU A 79 -0.25 -10.96 9.68
N VAL A 80 -0.53 -10.36 10.84
CA VAL A 80 0.24 -10.57 12.07
C VAL A 80 0.19 -12.04 12.51
N GLY A 81 -1.00 -12.64 12.55
CA GLY A 81 -1.16 -14.06 12.92
C GLY A 81 -0.48 -15.01 11.94
N TRP A 82 -0.41 -14.67 10.65
CA TRP A 82 0.36 -15.45 9.67
C TRP A 82 1.87 -15.36 9.95
N THR A 83 2.37 -14.19 10.34
CA THR A 83 3.75 -14.06 10.83
C THR A 83 3.97 -14.91 12.07
N GLU A 84 3.07 -14.87 13.05
CA GLU A 84 3.15 -15.67 14.28
C GLU A 84 3.11 -17.18 13.99
N ARG A 85 2.39 -17.62 12.95
CA ARG A 85 2.44 -19.01 12.47
C ARG A 85 3.83 -19.41 11.95
N GLY A 86 4.67 -18.46 11.59
CA GLY A 86 6.08 -18.65 11.21
C GLY A 86 6.32 -18.93 9.73
N ASP A 87 5.28 -18.89 8.89
CA ASP A 87 5.36 -19.26 7.47
C ASP A 87 4.71 -18.23 6.54
N ARG A 88 4.60 -16.98 7.00
CA ARG A 88 4.22 -15.86 6.14
C ARG A 88 5.27 -15.65 5.04
N PRO A 89 4.90 -15.75 3.76
CA PRO A 89 5.85 -15.56 2.67
C PRO A 89 6.30 -14.10 2.57
N THR A 90 7.52 -13.88 2.09
CA THR A 90 7.90 -12.59 1.51
C THR A 90 7.20 -12.43 0.16
N PHE A 91 6.43 -11.36 -0.01
CA PHE A 91 5.70 -11.08 -1.25
C PHE A 91 6.54 -10.22 -2.19
N ASP A 92 6.48 -10.54 -3.49
CA ASP A 92 7.13 -9.75 -4.54
C ASP A 92 6.28 -8.53 -4.92
N ILE A 93 4.96 -8.67 -4.80
CA ILE A 93 3.98 -7.61 -5.03
C ILE A 93 2.94 -7.66 -3.92
N VAL A 94 2.66 -6.50 -3.32
CA VAL A 94 1.46 -6.30 -2.52
C VAL A 94 0.65 -5.16 -3.12
N THR A 95 -0.64 -5.39 -3.34
CA THR A 95 -1.59 -4.37 -3.79
C THR A 95 -2.77 -4.33 -2.84
N GLY A 96 -3.44 -3.17 -2.75
CA GLY A 96 -4.67 -3.09 -1.98
C GLY A 96 -5.55 -1.91 -2.38
N VAL A 97 -6.81 -1.98 -1.93
CA VAL A 97 -7.82 -0.94 -2.17
C VAL A 97 -8.40 -0.44 -0.85
N SER A 98 -8.67 0.86 -0.76
CA SER A 98 -9.26 1.51 0.43
C SER A 98 -8.43 1.16 1.68
N THR A 99 -9.05 0.62 2.72
CA THR A 99 -8.39 0.11 3.92
C THR A 99 -7.22 -0.82 3.60
N GLY A 100 -7.33 -1.71 2.61
CA GLY A 100 -6.25 -2.62 2.22
C GLY A 100 -5.03 -1.92 1.62
N ALA A 101 -5.22 -0.74 1.01
CA ALA A 101 -4.12 0.06 0.48
C ALA A 101 -3.22 0.63 1.59
N LEU A 102 -3.77 0.84 2.79
CA LEU A 102 -3.01 1.29 3.96
C LEU A 102 -2.20 0.15 4.60
N ALA A 103 -2.72 -1.07 4.58
CA ALA A 103 -2.01 -2.26 5.08
C ALA A 103 -0.90 -2.73 4.11
N ALA A 104 -1.09 -2.51 2.81
CA ALA A 104 -0.20 -3.04 1.76
C ALA A 104 1.29 -2.71 1.95
N PRO A 105 1.71 -1.48 2.30
CA PRO A 105 3.12 -1.16 2.54
C PRO A 105 3.74 -1.97 3.68
N PHE A 106 3.05 -2.07 4.82
CA PHE A 106 3.52 -2.89 5.95
C PHE A 106 3.60 -4.35 5.55
N ALA A 107 2.58 -4.81 4.81
CA ALA A 107 2.53 -6.19 4.38
C ALA A 107 3.68 -6.59 3.43
N PHE A 108 4.11 -5.63 2.61
CA PHE A 108 5.27 -5.74 1.72
C PHE A 108 6.60 -5.69 2.47
N LEU A 109 6.73 -4.81 3.47
CA LEU A 109 7.94 -4.68 4.29
C LEU A 109 8.16 -5.91 5.20
N GLY A 110 7.09 -6.64 5.52
CA GLY A 110 7.16 -7.95 6.16
C GLY A 110 7.00 -7.91 7.68
N ALA A 111 7.43 -8.99 8.33
CA ALA A 111 7.21 -9.26 9.75
C ALA A 111 7.75 -8.17 10.69
N ASP A 112 8.87 -7.52 10.32
CA ASP A 112 9.49 -6.47 11.14
C ASP A 112 8.62 -5.23 11.31
N TRP A 113 7.54 -5.11 10.51
CA TRP A 113 6.60 -3.99 10.52
C TRP A 113 5.21 -4.36 11.06
N ASP A 114 5.08 -5.55 11.66
CA ASP A 114 3.79 -6.02 12.18
C ASP A 114 3.32 -5.22 13.41
N ASP A 115 4.23 -4.63 14.17
CA ASP A 115 3.88 -3.77 15.31
C ASP A 115 3.29 -2.43 14.84
N GLU A 116 3.89 -1.80 13.82
CA GLU A 116 3.37 -0.60 13.17
C GLU A 116 2.04 -0.89 12.46
N LEU A 117 1.93 -2.04 11.78
CA LEU A 117 0.68 -2.50 11.19
C LEU A 117 -0.41 -2.64 12.26
N ARG A 118 -0.11 -3.31 13.37
CA ARG A 118 -1.07 -3.45 14.48
C ARG A 118 -1.48 -2.08 15.01
N GLN A 119 -0.52 -1.21 15.31
CA GLN A 119 -0.78 0.13 15.85
C GLN A 119 -1.63 0.98 14.89
N ALA A 120 -1.38 0.91 13.58
CA ALA A 120 -2.14 1.65 12.58
C ALA A 120 -3.64 1.30 12.61
N TYR A 121 -3.99 0.04 12.93
CA TYR A 121 -5.37 -0.45 12.91
C TYR A 121 -6.04 -0.56 14.28
N THR A 122 -5.29 -0.51 15.38
CA THR A 122 -5.84 -0.62 16.75
C THR A 122 -5.58 0.61 17.61
N GLY A 123 -4.65 1.48 17.23
CA GLY A 123 -4.19 2.63 18.03
C GLY A 123 -4.99 3.93 17.81
N GLY A 124 -6.11 3.87 17.09
CA GLY A 124 -6.98 5.02 16.81
C GLY A 124 -6.43 6.06 15.82
N GLY A 125 -5.17 5.94 15.40
CA GLY A 125 -4.53 6.85 14.43
C GLY A 125 -5.20 6.85 13.04
N ALA A 126 -5.88 5.76 12.69
CA ALA A 126 -6.62 5.62 11.45
C ALA A 126 -8.12 5.90 11.60
N ASP A 127 -8.64 6.18 12.80
CA ASP A 127 -10.08 6.38 13.04
C ASP A 127 -10.63 7.56 12.23
N GLY A 128 -9.86 8.63 12.09
CA GLY A 128 -10.23 9.79 11.26
C GLY A 128 -10.16 9.53 9.75
N LEU A 129 -9.51 8.46 9.31
CA LEU A 129 -9.27 8.12 7.91
C LEU A 129 -10.16 6.95 7.42
N LEU A 130 -10.52 6.04 8.32
CA LEU A 130 -11.27 4.81 8.05
C LEU A 130 -12.78 4.92 8.34
N SER A 131 -13.20 5.98 9.04
CA SER A 131 -14.60 6.23 9.40
C SER A 131 -15.35 7.15 8.43
N ALA A 132 -14.71 7.53 7.31
CA ALA A 132 -15.28 8.41 6.30
C ALA A 132 -16.24 7.66 5.35
#